data_AF-A0A3B0IWY6-F1
#
_entry.id   AF-A0A3B0IWY6-F1
#
_cell.length_a   1.000
_cell.length_b   1.000
_cell.length_c   1.000
_cell.angle_alpha   90.00
_cell.angle_beta   90.00
_cell.angle_gamma   90.00
#
_symmetry.space_group_name_H-M   'P 1'
#
loop_
_entity.id
_entity.type
_entity.pdbx_description
1 polymer ?
#
loop_
_entity_poly.entity_id
_entity_poly.type
_entity_poly.pdbx_seq_one_letter_code
_entity_poly.pdbx_strand_id
1 'polypeptide(L)'
;MGQVAFDTLQASEELEGAGISREQARAISLVVRKSHEVADVATKADIVEVNRNIADVRKDLSAEITNVSKDLSAEIADVRKDIAQIDKRLDFSEKRFDRLEQKFDRLQWFLLAGILGLLFKEIIPKLWGG
;
A
#
# COMPACT_ATOMS: atom_id res chain seq x y z
N MET A 1 18.66 -39.07 -0.47
CA MET A 1 18.01 -40.39 -0.65
C MET A 1 17.92 -40.62 -2.15
N GLY A 2 18.65 -41.61 -2.65
CA GLY A 2 18.93 -41.76 -4.08
C GLY A 2 17.66 -41.99 -4.90
N GLN A 3 17.61 -41.38 -6.09
CA GLN A 3 16.86 -41.95 -7.20
C GLN A 3 17.31 -43.41 -7.29
N VAL A 4 16.40 -44.35 -7.03
CA VAL A 4 16.64 -45.74 -7.35
C VAL A 4 16.64 -45.78 -8.87
N ALA A 5 17.83 -45.82 -9.47
CA ALA A 5 17.97 -45.93 -10.91
C ALA A 5 17.21 -47.17 -11.37
N PHE A 6 16.43 -47.05 -12.44
CA PHE A 6 15.67 -48.16 -12.97
C PHE A 6 16.66 -49.24 -13.46
N ASP A 7 16.74 -50.35 -12.73
CA ASP A 7 17.61 -51.47 -13.09
C ASP A 7 16.99 -52.23 -14.27
N THR A 8 17.59 -51.99 -15.43
CA THR A 8 17.10 -52.54 -16.70
C THR A 8 17.28 -54.05 -16.81
N LEU A 9 18.26 -54.60 -16.08
CA LEU A 9 18.57 -56.02 -16.06
C LEU A 9 17.58 -56.75 -15.17
N GLN A 10 17.43 -56.31 -13.92
CA GLN A 10 16.46 -56.89 -12.98
C GLN A 10 15.04 -56.85 -13.56
N ALA A 11 14.63 -55.72 -14.15
CA ALA A 11 13.32 -55.60 -14.80
C ALA A 11 13.16 -56.59 -15.97
N SER A 12 14.22 -56.85 -16.75
CA SER A 12 14.14 -57.84 -17.83
C SER A 12 14.05 -59.28 -17.32
N GLU A 13 14.72 -59.61 -16.22
CA GLU A 13 14.68 -60.95 -15.61
C GLU A 13 13.31 -61.24 -14.98
N GLU A 14 12.69 -60.25 -14.34
CA GLU A 14 11.33 -60.36 -13.80
C GLU A 14 10.29 -60.57 -14.91
N LEU A 15 10.44 -59.88 -16.04
CA LEU A 15 9.59 -60.05 -17.22
C LEU A 15 9.80 -61.44 -17.87
N GLU A 16 11.05 -61.92 -17.96
CA GLU A 16 11.35 -63.29 -18.41
C GLU A 16 10.70 -64.34 -17.48
N GLY A 17 10.79 -64.16 -16.15
CA GLY A 17 10.16 -65.02 -15.16
C GLY A 17 8.62 -65.01 -15.21
N ALA A 18 8.02 -63.93 -15.69
CA ALA A 18 6.59 -63.81 -15.94
C ALA A 18 6.13 -64.44 -17.29
N GLY A 19 7.06 -65.01 -18.06
CA GLY A 19 6.76 -65.70 -19.32
C GLY A 19 6.87 -64.83 -20.58
N ILE A 20 7.44 -63.62 -20.49
CA ILE A 20 7.72 -62.78 -21.65
C ILE A 20 9.04 -63.24 -22.30
N SER A 21 9.13 -63.24 -23.63
CA SER A 21 10.38 -63.63 -24.30
C SER A 21 11.52 -62.67 -23.94
N ARG A 22 12.74 -63.19 -23.89
CA ARG A 22 13.96 -62.41 -23.58
C ARG A 22 14.11 -61.15 -24.46
N GLU A 23 13.81 -61.23 -25.75
CA GLU A 23 13.86 -60.04 -26.62
C GLU A 23 12.79 -58.99 -26.25
N GLN A 24 11.57 -59.44 -25.94
CA GLN A 24 10.48 -58.54 -25.55
C GLN A 24 10.71 -57.92 -24.17
N ALA A 25 11.20 -58.70 -23.21
CA ALA A 25 11.53 -58.24 -21.86
C ALA A 25 12.59 -57.13 -21.88
N ARG A 26 13.65 -57.29 -22.68
CA ARG A 26 14.69 -56.28 -22.89
C ARG A 26 14.16 -55.03 -23.59
N ALA A 27 13.31 -55.20 -24.61
CA ALA A 27 12.71 -54.07 -25.32
C ALA A 27 11.82 -53.23 -24.38
N ILE A 28 11.00 -53.89 -23.56
CA ILE A 28 10.13 -53.23 -22.58
C ILE A 28 10.97 -52.51 -21.52
N SER A 29 11.98 -53.16 -20.93
CA SER A 29 12.81 -52.53 -19.90
C SER A 29 13.58 -51.32 -20.41
N LEU A 30 14.07 -51.37 -21.66
CA LEU A 30 14.72 -50.22 -22.32
C LEU A 30 13.77 -49.05 -22.55
N VAL A 31 12.52 -49.32 -22.98
CA VAL A 31 11.49 -48.28 -23.17
C VAL A 31 11.12 -47.64 -21.84
N VAL A 32 10.95 -48.42 -20.77
CA VAL A 32 10.64 -47.90 -19.43
C VAL A 32 11.79 -47.05 -18.88
N ARG A 33 13.04 -47.51 -19.01
CA ARG A 33 14.22 -46.71 -18.62
C ARG A 33 14.28 -45.38 -19.36
N LYS A 34 14.11 -45.42 -20.68
CA LYS A 34 14.13 -44.21 -21.52
C LYS A 34 12.99 -43.26 -21.18
N SER A 35 11.81 -43.77 -20.79
CA SER A 35 10.70 -42.97 -20.30
C SER A 35 11.04 -42.24 -19.00
N HIS A 36 11.77 -42.89 -18.09
CA HIS A 36 12.25 -42.30 -16.84
C HIS A 36 13.44 -41.33 -17.03
N GLU A 37 14.27 -41.52 -18.04
CA GLU A 37 15.38 -40.59 -18.38
C GLU A 37 14.89 -39.32 -19.10
N VAL A 38 13.78 -39.39 -19.85
CA VAL A 38 13.19 -38.25 -20.56
C VAL A 38 12.24 -37.44 -19.66
N ALA A 39 11.70 -38.06 -18.61
CA ALA A 39 10.96 -37.35 -17.58
C ALA A 39 11.94 -36.64 -16.65
N ASP A 40 12.14 -35.34 -16.85
CA ASP A 40 12.91 -34.47 -15.97
C ASP A 40 12.16 -34.35 -14.62
N VAL A 41 12.33 -35.37 -13.76
CA VAL A 41 11.57 -35.51 -12.51
C VAL A 41 12.25 -34.72 -11.41
N ALA A 42 11.58 -33.64 -10.97
CA ALA A 42 11.96 -32.94 -9.76
C ALA A 42 12.10 -33.94 -8.61
N THR A 43 13.25 -33.92 -7.96
CA THR A 43 13.55 -34.78 -6.83
C THR A 43 12.84 -34.27 -5.57
N LYS A 44 12.75 -35.12 -4.55
CA LYS A 44 12.26 -34.68 -3.23
C LYS A 44 13.09 -33.52 -2.66
N ALA A 45 14.37 -33.41 -3.03
CA ALA A 45 15.23 -32.32 -2.60
C ALA A 45 14.77 -30.98 -3.22
N ASP A 46 14.46 -30.98 -4.52
CA ASP A 46 13.97 -29.79 -5.23
C ASP A 46 12.65 -29.29 -4.64
N ILE A 47 11.74 -30.21 -4.27
CA ILE A 47 10.49 -29.85 -3.60
C ILE A 47 10.75 -29.23 -2.21
N VAL A 48 11.70 -29.78 -1.45
CA VAL A 48 12.07 -29.23 -0.13
C VAL A 48 12.69 -27.84 -0.29
N GLU A 49 13.53 -27.64 -1.30
CA GLU A 49 14.11 -26.33 -1.61
C GLU A 49 13.06 -25.31 -2.01
N VAL A 50 12.14 -25.67 -2.92
CA VAL A 50 11.02 -24.81 -3.31
C VAL A 50 10.15 -24.45 -2.11
N ASN A 51 9.83 -25.42 -1.24
CA ASN A 51 9.05 -25.15 -0.03
C ASN A 51 9.77 -24.20 0.93
N ARG A 52 11.10 -24.32 1.06
CA ARG A 52 11.90 -23.40 1.86
C ARG A 52 11.88 -21.99 1.26
N ASN A 53 12.10 -21.87 -0.05
CA ASN A 53 12.06 -20.59 -0.75
C ASN A 53 10.67 -19.92 -0.63
N ILE A 54 9.60 -20.70 -0.73
CA ILE A 54 8.23 -20.21 -0.50
C ILE A 54 8.05 -19.75 0.95
N ALA A 55 8.56 -20.48 1.93
CA ALA A 55 8.47 -20.09 3.34
C ALA A 55 9.24 -18.77 3.62
N ASP A 56 10.42 -18.62 3.03
CA ASP A 56 11.24 -17.42 3.17
C ASP A 56 10.55 -16.21 2.51
N VAL A 57 10.08 -16.35 1.26
CA VAL A 57 9.31 -15.28 0.57
C VAL A 57 8.04 -14.90 1.34
N ARG A 58 7.32 -15.87 1.90
CA ARG A 58 6.13 -15.58 2.74
C ARG A 58 6.49 -14.80 4.00
N LYS A 59 7.62 -15.11 4.62
CA LYS A 59 8.11 -14.42 5.81
C LYS A 59 8.52 -12.98 5.48
N ASP A 60 9.27 -12.80 4.40
CA ASP A 60 9.73 -11.48 3.94
C ASP A 60 8.53 -10.60 3.58
N LEU A 61 7.57 -11.14 2.81
CA LEU A 61 6.35 -10.41 2.46
C LEU A 61 5.52 -10.03 3.70
N SER A 62 5.44 -10.92 4.70
CA SER A 62 4.74 -10.61 5.96
C SER A 62 5.43 -9.48 6.74
N ALA A 63 6.76 -9.43 6.70
CA ALA A 63 7.54 -8.35 7.30
C ALA A 63 7.33 -7.03 6.56
N GLU A 64 7.38 -7.04 5.22
CA GLU A 64 7.11 -5.86 4.39
C GLU A 64 5.70 -5.31 4.61
N ILE A 65 4.67 -6.16 4.62
CA ILE A 65 3.29 -5.76 4.91
C ILE A 65 3.19 -5.09 6.29
N THR A 66 3.88 -5.64 7.29
CA THR A 66 3.89 -5.08 8.65
C THR A 66 4.57 -3.71 8.67
N ASN A 67 5.67 -3.54 7.94
CA ASN A 67 6.39 -2.27 7.87
C ASN A 67 5.55 -1.20 7.16
N VAL A 68 5.01 -1.51 5.98
CA VAL A 68 4.10 -0.60 5.24
C VAL A 68 2.89 -0.21 6.09
N SER A 69 2.32 -1.14 6.85
CA SER A 69 1.20 -0.83 7.75
C SER A 69 1.60 0.16 8.86
N LYS A 70 2.82 0.05 9.40
CA LYS A 70 3.34 0.98 10.41
C LYS A 70 3.61 2.34 9.82
N ASP A 71 4.24 2.39 8.65
CA ASP A 71 4.58 3.64 7.95
C ASP A 71 3.30 4.41 7.61
N LEU A 72 2.30 3.74 7.02
CA LEU A 72 0.98 4.33 6.76
C LEU A 72 0.30 4.83 8.04
N SER A 73 0.41 4.09 9.14
CA SER A 73 -0.17 4.53 10.42
C SER A 73 0.51 5.80 10.95
N ALA A 74 1.83 5.92 10.78
CA ALA A 74 2.59 7.11 11.14
C ALA A 74 2.22 8.30 10.24
N GLU A 75 2.18 8.11 8.92
CA GLU A 75 1.77 9.14 7.97
C GLU A 75 0.34 9.65 8.25
N ILE A 76 -0.60 8.75 8.55
CA ILE A 76 -1.96 9.14 8.94
C ILE A 76 -1.96 9.97 10.22
N ALA A 77 -1.13 9.62 11.21
CA ALA A 77 -1.01 10.38 12.45
C ALA A 77 -0.46 11.79 12.22
N ASP A 78 0.55 11.92 11.34
CA ASP A 78 1.11 13.20 10.96
C ASP A 78 0.10 14.06 10.19
N VAL A 79 -0.62 13.50 9.22
CA VAL A 79 -1.69 14.22 8.51
C VAL A 79 -2.78 14.70 9.47
N ARG A 80 -3.17 13.89 10.46
CA ARG A 80 -4.13 14.32 11.49
C ARG A 80 -3.61 15.50 12.33
N LYS A 81 -2.31 15.50 12.64
CA LYS A 81 -1.68 16.61 13.36
C LYS A 81 -1.65 17.88 12.51
N ASP A 82 -1.35 17.76 11.23
CA ASP A 82 -1.35 18.88 10.28
C ASP A 82 -2.75 19.48 10.14
N ILE A 83 -3.78 18.65 10.00
CA ILE A 83 -5.19 19.09 9.99
C ILE A 83 -5.53 19.87 11.26
N ALA A 84 -5.20 19.32 12.44
CA ALA A 84 -5.44 20.02 13.70
C ALA A 84 -4.68 21.35 13.82
N GLN A 85 -3.52 21.47 13.17
CA GLN A 85 -2.79 22.73 13.10
C GLN A 85 -3.45 23.72 12.13
N ILE A 86 -3.98 23.24 11.01
CA ILE A 86 -4.75 24.06 10.06
C ILE A 86 -5.99 24.62 10.75
N ASP A 87 -6.75 23.79 11.48
CA ASP A 87 -7.95 24.24 12.23
C ASP A 87 -7.61 25.39 13.19
N LYS A 88 -6.52 25.27 13.96
CA LYS A 88 -6.05 26.35 14.84
C LYS A 88 -5.69 27.63 14.09
N ARG A 89 -5.12 27.51 12.88
CA ARG A 89 -4.79 28.68 12.04
C ARG A 89 -6.06 29.34 11.49
N LEU A 90 -7.08 28.55 11.15
CA LEU A 90 -8.37 29.05 10.70
C LEU A 90 -9.08 29.80 11.84
N ASP A 91 -9.18 29.22 13.04
CA ASP A 91 -9.72 29.88 14.23
C ASP A 91 -9.03 31.23 14.52
N PHE A 92 -7.71 31.26 14.39
CA PHE A 92 -6.95 32.48 14.58
C PHE A 92 -7.22 33.52 13.48
N SER A 93 -7.38 33.07 12.24
CA SER A 93 -7.73 33.92 11.10
C SER A 93 -9.12 34.52 11.27
N GLU A 94 -10.12 33.74 11.65
CA GLU A 94 -11.48 34.19 11.94
C GLU A 94 -11.49 35.29 13.01
N LYS A 95 -10.81 35.06 14.15
CA LYS A 95 -10.68 36.08 15.21
C LYS A 95 -9.95 37.35 14.76
N ARG A 96 -9.12 37.29 13.71
CA ARG A 96 -8.50 38.49 13.12
C ARG A 96 -9.47 39.22 12.21
N PHE A 97 -10.28 38.49 11.45
CA PHE A 97 -11.35 39.05 10.62
C PHE A 97 -12.41 39.76 11.48
N ASP A 98 -12.91 39.13 12.55
CA ASP A 98 -13.87 39.77 13.47
C ASP A 98 -13.34 41.10 14.03
N ARG A 99 -12.06 41.13 14.41
CA ARG A 99 -11.40 42.36 14.90
C ARG A 99 -11.24 43.41 13.82
N LEU A 100 -11.04 43.01 12.56
CA LEU A 100 -10.98 43.93 11.44
C LEU A 100 -12.36 44.49 11.15
N GLU A 101 -13.40 43.67 11.12
CA GLU A 101 -14.79 44.08 10.92
C GLU A 101 -15.21 45.12 11.96
N GLN A 102 -14.94 44.86 13.25
CA GLN A 102 -15.19 45.85 14.32
C GLN A 102 -14.45 47.17 14.13
N LYS A 103 -13.23 47.15 13.58
CA LYS A 103 -12.47 48.36 13.26
C LYS A 103 -13.07 49.10 12.06
N PHE A 104 -13.51 48.37 11.04
CA PHE A 104 -14.18 48.93 9.87
C PHE A 104 -15.51 49.58 10.27
N ASP A 105 -16.33 48.91 11.08
CA ASP A 105 -17.58 49.47 11.61
C ASP A 105 -17.34 50.78 12.36
N ARG A 106 -16.34 50.80 13.25
CA ARG A 106 -15.99 52.00 13.99
C ARG A 106 -15.54 53.13 13.06
N LEU A 107 -14.75 52.81 12.04
CA LEU A 107 -14.29 53.78 11.05
C LEU A 107 -15.47 54.35 10.23
N GLN A 108 -16.41 53.51 9.82
CA GLN A 108 -17.64 53.94 9.15
C GLN A 108 -18.45 54.90 10.04
N TRP A 109 -18.61 54.60 11.33
CA TRP A 109 -19.27 55.50 12.28
C TRP A 109 -18.55 56.84 12.42
N PHE A 110 -17.22 56.85 12.49
CA PHE A 110 -16.47 58.10 12.52
C PHE A 110 -16.64 58.94 11.25
N LEU A 111 -16.66 58.30 10.08
CA LEU A 111 -16.91 58.99 8.81
C LEU A 111 -18.34 59.54 8.75
N LEU A 112 -19.35 58.76 9.12
CA LEU A 112 -20.74 59.19 9.17
C LEU A 112 -20.93 60.37 10.14
N ALA A 113 -20.35 60.28 11.34
CA ALA A 113 -20.39 61.35 12.33
C ALA A 113 -19.68 62.62 11.83
N GLY A 114 -18.54 62.48 11.14
CA GLY A 114 -17.82 63.59 10.53
C GLY A 114 -18.64 64.30 9.45
N ILE A 115 -19.25 63.53 8.52
CA ILE A 115 -20.12 64.08 7.47
C ILE A 115 -21.33 64.78 8.10
N LEU A 116 -21.99 64.16 9.08
CA LEU A 116 -23.15 64.74 9.76
C LEU A 116 -22.78 66.04 10.49
N GLY A 117 -21.62 66.09 11.15
CA GLY A 117 -21.12 67.29 11.82
C GLY A 117 -20.87 68.47 10.88
N LEU A 118 -20.34 68.19 9.67
CA LEU A 118 -20.17 69.21 8.63
C LEU A 118 -21.52 69.74 8.13
N LEU A 119 -22.49 68.84 7.85
CA LEU A 119 -23.83 69.23 7.45
C LEU A 119 -24.54 70.08 8.52
N PHE A 120 -24.42 69.69 9.79
CA PHE A 120 -25.02 70.44 10.91
C PHE A 120 -24.43 71.85 11.04
N LYS A 121 -23.11 71.99 10.87
CA LYS A 121 -22.41 73.29 10.88
C LYS A 121 -22.90 74.22 9.77
N GLU A 122 -23.25 73.71 8.60
CA GLU A 122 -23.74 74.50 7.47
C GLU A 122 -25.24 74.84 7.57
N ILE A 123 -26.05 73.96 8.16
CA ILE A 123 -27.51 74.08 8.21
C ILE A 123 -27.97 74.95 9.40
N ILE A 124 -27.37 74.84 10.59
CA ILE A 124 -27.79 75.61 11.78
C ILE A 124 -27.77 77.12 11.55
N PRO A 125 -26.68 77.74 11.02
CA PRO A 125 -26.62 79.19 10.85
C PRO A 125 -27.66 79.71 9.87
N LYS A 126 -28.05 78.91 8.86
CA LYS A 126 -29.09 79.27 7.88
C LYS A 126 -30.51 79.18 8.44
N LEU A 127 -30.76 78.32 9.43
CA LEU A 127 -32.07 78.19 10.08
C LEU A 127 -32.32 79.23 11.18
N TRP A 128 -31.28 79.80 11.76
CA TRP A 128 -31.37 80.79 12.86
C TRP A 128 -30.93 82.21 12.49
N GLY A 129 -30.24 82.39 11.35
CA GLY A 129 -29.69 83.68 10.90
C GLY A 129 -30.43 84.34 9.73
N GLY A 130 -31.68 83.94 9.46
CA GLY A 130 -32.56 84.54 8.47
C GLY A 130 -33.79 85.17 9.13
#